data_AF-A0A436HA08-F1
#
_entry.id   AF-A0A436HA08-F1
#
_cell.length_a   1.000
_cell.length_b   1.000
_cell.length_c   1.000
_cell.angle_alpha   90.00
_cell.angle_beta   90.00
_cell.angle_gamma   90.00
#
_symmetry.space_group_name_H-M   'P 1'
#
loop_
_entity.id
_entity.type
_entity.pdbx_description
1 polymer ?
#
loop_
_entity_poly.entity_id
_entity_poly.type
_entity_poly.pdbx_seq_one_letter_code
_entity_poly.pdbx_strand_id
1 'polypeptide(L)'
;MVGASKSETGGGPIRYGMVGGGQGAFIGAVHRIAARLDNDFVLVAGALSADPARAKASAAELGLDPARSYASYAEMAKAEAKRPDGIEA
;
A
#
# COMPACT_ATOMS: atom_id res chain seq x y z
N MET A 1 -24.94 -12.92 11.34
CA MET A 1 -24.61 -11.70 10.58
C MET A 1 -23.46 -11.03 11.30
N VAL A 2 -22.23 -11.25 10.83
CA VAL A 2 -21.05 -10.67 11.48
C VAL A 2 -20.94 -9.23 10.98
N GLY A 3 -21.20 -8.27 11.87
CA GLY A 3 -20.99 -6.85 11.59
C GLY A 3 -19.50 -6.55 11.63
N ALA A 4 -18.94 -6.06 10.53
CA ALA A 4 -17.59 -5.52 10.52
C ALA A 4 -17.55 -4.31 11.48
N SER A 5 -16.65 -4.37 12.45
CA SER A 5 -16.36 -3.25 13.34
C SER A 5 -15.80 -2.11 12.51
N LYS A 6 -16.44 -0.94 12.55
CA LYS A 6 -15.88 0.29 12.01
C LYS A 6 -14.52 0.52 12.66
N SER A 7 -13.47 0.49 11.86
CA SER A 7 -12.14 0.99 12.22
C SER A 7 -12.28 2.49 12.47
N GLU A 8 -12.30 2.87 13.75
CA GLU A 8 -12.24 4.27 14.15
C GLU A 8 -10.81 4.80 13.95
N THR A 9 -10.52 5.27 12.74
CA THR A 9 -9.32 6.05 12.43
C THR A 9 -9.78 7.40 11.89
N GLY A 10 -9.33 8.49 12.51
CA GLY A 10 -9.92 9.82 12.35
C GLY A 10 -10.03 10.29 10.89
N GLY A 11 -11.25 10.33 10.37
CA GLY A 11 -11.68 11.25 9.30
C GLY A 11 -11.52 10.82 7.83
N GLY A 12 -10.95 9.65 7.51
CA GLY A 12 -10.78 9.24 6.10
C GLY A 12 -10.37 7.77 5.89
N PRO A 13 -10.19 7.34 4.62
CA PRO A 13 -9.77 5.98 4.28
C PRO A 13 -8.43 5.59 4.94
N ILE A 14 -8.31 4.32 5.33
CA ILE A 14 -7.11 3.75 5.94
C ILE A 14 -5.97 3.79 4.93
N ARG A 15 -4.85 4.39 5.33
CA ARG A 15 -3.62 4.42 4.53
C ARG A 15 -2.96 3.06 4.61
N TYR A 16 -2.94 2.31 3.53
CA TYR A 16 -2.32 0.98 3.52
C TYR A 16 -1.07 0.91 2.66
N GLY A 17 -0.18 -0.01 3.02
CA GLY A 17 0.99 -0.39 2.24
C GLY A 17 0.87 -1.79 1.66
N MET A 18 1.61 -2.06 0.59
CA MET A 18 1.61 -3.40 -0.03
C MET A 18 3.03 -3.93 -0.20
N VAL A 19 3.21 -5.21 0.14
CA VAL A 19 4.46 -5.96 -0.08
C VAL A 19 4.23 -6.99 -1.18
N GLY A 20 5.03 -6.92 -2.24
CA GLY A 20 4.79 -7.68 -3.48
C GLY A 20 3.66 -7.08 -4.33
N GLY A 21 3.16 -7.86 -5.29
CA GLY A 21 2.01 -7.46 -6.10
C GLY A 21 2.26 -6.35 -7.14
N GLY A 22 3.52 -6.06 -7.48
CA GLY A 22 3.90 -5.12 -8.54
C GLY A 22 3.59 -5.60 -9.97
N GLN A 23 4.29 -5.02 -10.96
CA GLN A 23 4.15 -5.34 -12.38
C GLN A 23 4.18 -6.85 -12.66
N GLY A 24 3.24 -7.32 -13.47
CA GLY A 24 3.10 -8.73 -13.84
C GLY A 24 2.40 -9.62 -12.80
N ALA A 25 2.07 -9.11 -11.61
CA ALA A 25 1.40 -9.89 -10.57
C ALA A 25 -0.14 -9.75 -10.65
N PHE A 26 -0.81 -10.81 -11.11
CA PHE A 26 -2.29 -10.86 -11.13
C PHE A 26 -2.92 -10.65 -9.75
N ILE A 27 -2.40 -11.35 -8.74
CA ILE A 27 -2.93 -11.28 -7.37
C ILE A 27 -2.77 -9.88 -6.77
N GLY A 28 -1.71 -9.15 -7.12
CA GLY A 28 -1.54 -7.76 -6.68
C GLY A 28 -2.65 -6.84 -7.18
N ALA A 29 -3.09 -7.02 -8.43
CA ALA A 29 -4.21 -6.24 -8.98
C ALA A 29 -5.52 -6.55 -8.25
N VAL A 30 -5.80 -7.83 -7.98
CA VAL A 30 -7.01 -8.25 -7.24
C VAL A 30 -7.07 -7.64 -5.84
N HIS A 31 -5.96 -7.64 -5.10
CA HIS A 31 -5.90 -7.03 -3.76
C HIS A 31 -6.15 -5.52 -3.81
N ARG A 32 -5.57 -4.82 -4.79
CA ARG A 32 -5.81 -3.37 -4.95
C ARG A 32 -7.25 -3.05 -5.33
N ILE A 33 -7.89 -3.88 -6.16
CA ILE A 33 -9.31 -3.73 -6.48
C ILE A 33 -10.12 -3.91 -5.21
N ALA A 34 -9.94 -5.03 -4.50
CA ALA A 34 -10.67 -5.33 -3.28
C ALA A 34 -10.54 -4.22 -2.22
N ALA A 35 -9.33 -3.73 -1.98
CA ALA A 35 -9.07 -2.64 -1.03
C ALA A 35 -9.81 -1.34 -1.39
N ARG A 36 -9.98 -1.04 -2.68
CA ARG A 36 -10.63 0.19 -3.15
C ARG A 36 -12.14 0.08 -3.31
N LEU A 37 -12.73 -1.13 -3.27
CA LEU A 37 -14.16 -1.34 -3.58
C LEU A 37 -15.09 -0.50 -2.71
N ASP A 38 -14.85 -0.50 -1.40
CA ASP A 38 -15.66 0.23 -0.42
C ASP A 38 -15.07 1.62 -0.10
N ASN A 39 -13.97 1.99 -0.76
CA ASN A 39 -13.21 3.22 -0.51
C ASN A 39 -12.69 3.33 0.94
N ASP A 40 -12.60 2.21 1.65
CA ASP A 40 -12.08 2.13 3.02
C ASP A 40 -10.55 2.20 3.08
N PHE A 41 -9.87 1.92 1.96
CA PHE A 41 -8.41 1.88 1.90
C PHE A 41 -7.84 2.72 0.76
N VAL A 42 -6.73 3.41 1.05
CA VAL A 42 -5.93 4.13 0.07
C VAL A 42 -4.48 3.61 0.08
N LEU A 43 -3.99 3.18 -1.07
CA LEU A 43 -2.61 2.70 -1.21
C LEU A 43 -1.67 3.91 -1.20
N VAL A 44 -0.82 4.01 -0.19
CA VAL A 44 0.11 5.16 -0.05
C VAL A 44 1.58 4.78 -0.22
N ALA A 45 1.93 3.51 -0.05
CA ALA A 45 3.31 3.04 -0.08
C ALA A 45 3.40 1.59 -0.57
N GLY A 46 4.57 1.18 -1.05
CA GLY A 46 4.75 -0.22 -1.43
C GLY A 46 6.18 -0.68 -1.61
N ALA A 47 6.43 -1.93 -1.18
CA ALA A 47 7.60 -2.73 -1.51
C ALA A 47 7.23 -3.77 -2.57
N LEU A 48 6.97 -3.29 -3.79
CA LEU A 48 6.21 -4.03 -4.82
C LEU A 48 7.02 -5.13 -5.53
N SER A 49 8.35 -5.05 -5.47
CA SER A 49 9.27 -6.05 -5.99
C SER A 49 10.60 -5.98 -5.23
N ALA A 50 11.34 -7.09 -5.20
CA ALA A 50 12.72 -7.10 -4.73
C ALA A 50 13.68 -6.44 -5.72
N ASP A 51 13.30 -6.33 -7.00
CA ASP A 51 14.03 -5.56 -8.01
C ASP A 51 13.66 -4.07 -7.86
N PRO A 52 14.62 -3.19 -7.52
CA PRO A 52 14.33 -1.77 -7.29
C PRO A 52 13.81 -1.03 -8.53
N ALA A 53 14.23 -1.43 -9.73
CA ALA A 53 13.77 -0.80 -10.97
C ALA A 53 12.30 -1.19 -11.22
N ARG A 54 11.97 -2.47 -11.04
CA ARG A 54 10.59 -2.96 -11.14
C ARG A 54 9.68 -2.38 -10.06
N ALA A 55 10.18 -2.26 -8.83
CA ALA A 55 9.43 -1.66 -7.72
C ALA A 55 9.06 -0.20 -8.03
N LYS A 56 10.00 0.59 -8.55
CA LYS A 56 9.77 1.99 -8.96
C LYS A 56 8.81 2.10 -10.13
N ALA A 57 8.99 1.28 -11.16
CA ALA A 57 8.08 1.26 -12.31
C ALA A 57 6.64 0.88 -11.89
N SER A 58 6.51 -0.13 -11.04
CA SER A 58 5.21 -0.53 -10.47
C SER A 58 4.59 0.59 -9.62
N ALA A 59 5.38 1.30 -8.83
CA ALA A 59 4.89 2.40 -8.01
C ALA A 59 4.41 3.58 -8.87
N ALA A 60 5.15 3.91 -9.93
CA ALA A 60 4.76 4.95 -10.89
C ALA A 60 3.44 4.62 -11.59
N GLU A 61 3.26 3.37 -12.06
CA GLU A 61 2.00 2.93 -12.67
C GLU A 61 0.80 3.01 -11.73
N LEU A 62 1.03 2.82 -10.43
CA LEU A 62 -0.01 2.88 -9.40
C LEU A 62 -0.24 4.29 -8.85
N GLY A 63 0.51 5.29 -9.33
CA GLY A 63 0.41 6.68 -8.88
C GLY A 63 0.94 6.91 -7.46
N LEU A 64 1.87 6.06 -6.99
CA LEU A 64 2.50 6.23 -5.69
C LEU A 64 3.59 7.31 -5.73
N ASP A 65 3.76 8.00 -4.61
CA ASP A 65 4.91 8.88 -4.39
C ASP A 65 6.21 8.08 -4.58
N PRO A 66 7.14 8.51 -5.45
CA PRO A 66 8.44 7.86 -5.64
C PRO A 66 9.23 7.68 -4.32
N ALA A 67 9.04 8.58 -3.34
CA ALA A 67 9.67 8.48 -2.03
C ALA A 67 9.07 7.38 -1.13
N ARG A 68 7.90 6.84 -1.50
CA ARG A 68 7.20 5.74 -0.81
C ARG A 68 7.23 4.43 -1.59
N SER A 69 8.11 4.33 -2.60
CA SER A 69 8.47 3.09 -3.28
C SER A 69 9.73 2.52 -2.64
N TYR A 70 9.59 1.37 -1.98
CA TYR A 70 10.66 0.74 -1.23
C TYR A 70 11.14 -0.55 -1.93
N ALA A 71 12.40 -0.92 -1.71
CA ALA A 71 12.95 -2.20 -2.22
C ALA A 71 12.74 -3.36 -1.24
N SER A 72 12.43 -3.06 0.03
CA SER A 72 12.26 -4.03 1.11
C SER A 72 11.10 -3.64 2.03
N TYR A 73 10.33 -4.64 2.47
CA TYR A 73 9.27 -4.45 3.46
C TYR A 73 9.82 -3.94 4.81
N ALA A 74 11.03 -4.34 5.18
CA ALA A 74 11.64 -3.96 6.45
C ALA A 74 12.05 -2.47 6.45
N GLU A 75 12.51 -1.97 5.30
CA GLU A 75 12.79 -0.54 5.11
C GLU A 75 11.50 0.27 5.11
N MET A 76 10.48 -0.21 4.38
CA MET A 76 9.15 0.40 4.34
C MET A 76 8.56 0.56 5.74
N ALA A 77 8.53 -0.52 6.54
CA ALA A 77 7.98 -0.47 7.90
C ALA A 77 8.71 0.53 8.79
N LYS A 78 10.06 0.57 8.74
CA LYS A 78 10.86 1.51 9.54
C LYS A 78 10.69 2.96 9.12
N ALA A 79 10.54 3.21 7.82
CA ALA A 79 10.37 4.56 7.28
C ALA A 79 8.96 5.08 7.59
N GLU A 80 7.93 4.29 7.30
CA GLU A 80 6.52 4.67 7.44
C GLU A 80 6.11 4.83 8.91
N ALA A 81 6.68 4.04 9.83
CA ALA A 81 6.45 4.21 11.27
C ALA A 81 6.92 5.56 11.83
N LYS A 82 7.82 6.27 11.12
CA LYS A 82 8.31 7.60 11.53
C LYS A 82 7.52 8.75 10.91
N ARG A 83 6.60 8.44 9.99
CA ARG A 83 5.83 9.44 9.28
C ARG A 83 4.55 9.76 10.04
N PRO A 84 4.15 11.04 10.16
CA PRO A 84 2.84 11.41 10.69
C PRO A 84 1.69 10.92 9.80
N ASP A 85 1.96 10.77 8.50
CA ASP A 85 1.06 10.28 7.46
C ASP A 85 1.46 8.87 6.98
N GLY A 86 1.99 8.05 7.89
CA GLY A 86 2.47 6.69 7.63
C GLY A 86 1.34 5.70 7.31
N ILE A 87 1.76 4.51 6.86
CA ILE A 87 0.90 3.33 6.72
C ILE A 87 0.25 2.98 8.07
N GLU A 88 -1.05 2.69 8.03
CA GLU A 88 -1.89 2.21 9.13
C GLU A 88 -2.20 0.70 9.02
N ALA A 89 -2.14 0.14 7.79
CA ALA A 89 -2.45 -1.27 7.49
C ALA A 89 -1.50 -1.88 6.45
#